data_AF-A0A916V7W6-F1
#
_entry.id   AF-A0A916V7W6-F1
#
_cell.length_a   1.000
_cell.length_b   1.000
_cell.length_c   1.000
_cell.angle_alpha   90.00
_cell.angle_beta   90.00
_cell.angle_gamma   90.00
#
_symmetry.space_group_name_H-M   'P 1'
#
loop_
_entity.id
_entity.type
_entity.pdbx_description
1 polymer ?
#
loop_
_entity_poly.entity_id
_entity_poly.type
_entity_poly.pdbx_seq_one_letter_code
_entity_poly.pdbx_strand_id
1 'polypeptide(L)'
;MKSDFEQLLRQIVQHELDEDLTDSPILEDIHTILTENGMERDENIPSWLINFFSALRNSESLGISPQTASQPPVYVGEFFSALQSILALDCYDYGEWVRVRLPKHGMLGFLSIEHAYYQVARLTEIPEDGLSDISAAKMLNRSS
;
A
#
# COMPACT_ATOMS: atom_id res chain seq x y z
N MET A 1 -5.42 -14.11 -18.12
CA MET A 1 -5.56 -14.60 -16.72
C MET A 1 -5.33 -13.38 -15.85
N LYS A 2 -6.24 -13.03 -14.94
CA LYS A 2 -6.02 -11.87 -14.04
C LYS A 2 -4.92 -12.23 -13.05
N SER A 3 -4.05 -11.29 -12.73
CA SER A 3 -2.94 -11.52 -11.80
C SER A 3 -3.48 -11.69 -10.37
N ASP A 4 -2.80 -12.49 -9.55
CA ASP A 4 -3.17 -12.70 -8.13
C ASP A 4 -3.11 -11.37 -7.36
N PHE A 5 -2.18 -10.48 -7.73
CA PHE A 5 -2.10 -9.15 -7.15
C PHE A 5 -3.28 -8.24 -7.53
N GLU A 6 -3.77 -8.31 -8.77
CA GLU A 6 -4.97 -7.56 -9.17
C GLU A 6 -6.18 -7.99 -8.33
N GLN A 7 -6.32 -9.30 -8.08
CA GLN A 7 -7.35 -9.84 -7.19
C GLN A 7 -7.20 -9.34 -5.74
N LEU A 8 -5.97 -9.26 -5.24
CA LEU A 8 -5.69 -8.71 -3.91
C LEU A 8 -6.16 -7.25 -3.79
N LEU A 9 -5.82 -6.39 -4.76
CA LEU A 9 -6.25 -4.99 -4.77
C LEU A 9 -7.78 -4.89 -4.85
N ARG A 10 -8.43 -5.68 -5.72
CA ARG A 10 -9.91 -5.70 -5.83
C ARG A 10 -10.58 -6.01 -4.51
N GLN A 11 -10.08 -7.01 -3.77
CA GLN A 11 -10.65 -7.40 -2.47
C GLN A 11 -10.50 -6.30 -1.41
N ILE A 12 -9.35 -5.61 -1.41
CA ILE A 12 -9.13 -4.47 -0.51
C ILE A 12 -10.17 -3.37 -0.78
N VAL A 13 -10.37 -3.03 -2.06
CA VAL A 13 -11.32 -1.98 -2.45
C VAL A 13 -12.75 -2.36 -2.15
N GLN A 14 -13.12 -3.60 -2.46
CA GLN A 14 -14.46 -4.12 -2.18
C GLN A 14 -14.80 -3.98 -0.69
N HIS A 15 -13.83 -4.31 0.17
CA HIS A 15 -13.97 -4.16 1.62
C HIS A 15 -13.99 -2.69 2.05
N GLU A 16 -13.10 -1.84 1.54
CA GLU A 16 -13.05 -0.41 1.91
C GLU A 16 -14.27 0.38 1.44
N LEU A 17 -14.86 0.03 0.30
CA LEU A 17 -16.07 0.69 -0.21
C LEU A 17 -17.36 0.07 0.33
N ASP A 18 -17.35 -1.18 0.80
CA ASP A 18 -18.57 -1.95 1.12
C ASP A 18 -19.52 -2.04 -0.09
N GLU A 19 -18.92 -2.24 -1.28
CA GLU A 19 -19.63 -2.30 -2.56
C GLU A 19 -19.30 -3.61 -3.27
N ASP A 20 -20.27 -4.19 -3.99
CA ASP A 20 -19.99 -5.25 -4.96
C ASP A 20 -19.41 -4.62 -6.23
N LEU A 21 -18.16 -4.96 -6.54
CA LEU A 21 -17.44 -4.38 -7.66
C LEU A 21 -17.64 -5.15 -8.97
N THR A 22 -18.49 -6.19 -9.04
CA THR A 22 -18.57 -7.11 -10.19
C THR A 22 -18.66 -6.41 -11.56
N ASP A 23 -19.39 -5.29 -11.64
CA ASP A 23 -19.54 -4.47 -12.87
C ASP A 23 -19.04 -3.01 -12.69
N SER A 24 -18.15 -2.77 -11.72
CA SER A 24 -17.67 -1.43 -11.39
C SER A 24 -16.55 -0.96 -12.33
N PRO A 25 -16.57 0.29 -12.84
CA PRO A 25 -15.48 0.86 -13.63
C PRO A 25 -14.13 0.87 -12.89
N ILE A 26 -14.19 0.90 -11.55
CA ILE A 26 -13.03 0.75 -10.65
C ILE A 26 -12.19 -0.48 -11.01
N LEU A 27 -12.82 -1.56 -11.50
CA LEU A 27 -12.10 -2.76 -11.90
C LEU A 27 -11.25 -2.59 -13.15
N GLU A 28 -11.71 -1.77 -14.10
CA GLU A 28 -10.97 -1.42 -15.31
C GLU A 28 -9.86 -0.42 -14.96
N ASP A 29 -10.13 0.48 -14.02
CA ASP A 29 -9.17 1.45 -13.53
C ASP A 29 -7.99 0.77 -12.80
N ILE A 30 -8.24 -0.20 -11.92
CA ILE A 30 -7.18 -1.01 -11.28
C ILE A 30 -6.32 -1.70 -12.35
N HIS A 31 -6.96 -2.32 -13.36
CA HIS A 31 -6.23 -2.99 -14.42
C HIS A 31 -5.40 -2.02 -15.26
N THR A 32 -5.94 -0.84 -15.53
CA THR A 32 -5.25 0.24 -16.25
C THR A 32 -4.02 0.71 -15.48
N ILE A 33 -4.16 0.99 -14.18
CA ILE A 33 -3.02 1.34 -13.32
C ILE A 33 -1.93 0.28 -13.39
N LEU A 34 -2.28 -0.99 -13.18
CA LEU A 34 -1.30 -2.08 -13.20
C LEU A 34 -0.59 -2.14 -14.55
N THR A 35 -1.32 -1.99 -15.66
CA THR A 35 -0.75 -2.02 -17.01
C THR A 35 0.18 -0.83 -17.27
N GLU A 36 -0.24 0.39 -16.91
CA GLU A 36 0.57 1.60 -17.06
C GLU A 36 1.85 1.55 -16.20
N ASN A 37 1.82 0.77 -15.11
CA ASN A 37 2.94 0.56 -14.22
C ASN A 37 3.72 -0.75 -14.52
N GLY A 38 3.46 -1.43 -15.64
CA GLY A 38 4.16 -2.67 -16.02
C GLY A 38 3.95 -3.85 -15.06
N MET A 39 2.88 -3.82 -14.25
CA MET A 39 2.50 -4.79 -13.22
C MET A 39 1.30 -5.65 -13.62
N GLU A 40 1.01 -5.77 -14.92
CA GLU A 40 -0.13 -6.55 -15.42
C GLU A 40 0.07 -8.07 -15.28
N ARG A 41 1.28 -8.52 -14.95
CA ARG A 41 1.63 -9.92 -14.68
C ARG A 41 2.32 -10.05 -13.32
N ASP A 42 1.97 -11.10 -12.56
CA ASP A 42 2.51 -11.32 -11.22
C ASP A 42 4.05 -11.39 -11.17
N GLU A 43 4.68 -11.90 -12.22
CA GLU A 43 6.14 -11.96 -12.35
C GLU A 43 6.84 -10.59 -12.36
N ASN A 44 6.11 -9.52 -12.70
CA ASN A 44 6.62 -8.15 -12.72
C ASN A 44 6.38 -7.41 -11.39
N ILE A 45 5.67 -8.03 -10.45
CA ILE A 45 5.22 -7.38 -9.22
C ILE A 45 6.24 -7.67 -8.13
N PRO A 46 6.84 -6.63 -7.52
CA PRO A 46 7.79 -6.85 -6.44
C PRO A 46 7.14 -7.62 -5.28
N SER A 47 7.79 -8.68 -4.81
CA SER A 47 7.26 -9.51 -3.71
C SER A 47 7.01 -8.71 -2.44
N TRP A 48 7.80 -7.67 -2.18
CA TRP A 48 7.60 -6.78 -1.06
C TRP A 48 6.27 -6.01 -1.15
N LEU A 49 5.82 -5.66 -2.36
CA LEU A 49 4.57 -4.95 -2.60
C LEU A 49 3.38 -5.89 -2.36
N ILE A 50 3.49 -7.15 -2.80
CA ILE A 50 2.51 -8.20 -2.52
C ILE A 50 2.40 -8.43 -1.01
N ASN A 51 3.53 -8.57 -0.31
CA ASN A 51 3.56 -8.75 1.14
C ASN A 51 2.95 -7.56 1.88
N PHE A 52 3.26 -6.33 1.43
CA PHE A 52 2.70 -5.10 2.00
C PHE A 52 1.17 -5.07 1.92
N PHE A 53 0.60 -5.26 0.73
CA PHE A 53 -0.86 -5.26 0.57
C PHE A 53 -1.53 -6.48 1.21
N SER A 54 -0.85 -7.62 1.25
CA SER A 54 -1.37 -8.82 1.93
C SER A 54 -1.47 -8.60 3.43
N ALA A 55 -0.45 -8.01 4.05
CA ALA A 55 -0.47 -7.68 5.47
C ALA A 55 -1.55 -6.63 5.81
N LEU A 56 -1.67 -5.61 4.96
CA LEU A 56 -2.73 -4.61 5.04
C LEU A 56 -4.14 -5.26 5.00
N ARG A 57 -4.39 -6.13 4.03
CA ARG A 57 -5.67 -6.86 3.91
C ARG A 57 -5.91 -7.79 5.09
N ASN A 58 -4.90 -8.55 5.51
CA ASN A 58 -5.05 -9.57 6.55
C ASN A 58 -5.00 -8.98 7.97
N SER A 59 -4.90 -7.65 8.11
CA SER A 59 -4.74 -6.95 9.40
C SER A 59 -3.55 -7.44 10.22
N GLU A 60 -2.46 -7.76 9.52
CA GLU A 60 -1.21 -8.25 10.08
C GLU A 60 -0.21 -7.10 10.27
N SER A 61 0.28 -6.92 11.49
CA SER A 61 1.36 -5.96 11.74
C SER A 61 2.70 -6.55 11.28
N LEU A 62 3.40 -5.82 10.42
CA LEU A 62 4.76 -6.10 10.00
C LEU A 62 5.69 -5.05 10.58
N GLY A 63 6.76 -5.50 11.26
CA GLY A 63 7.87 -4.63 11.60
C GLY A 63 8.58 -4.08 10.36
N ILE A 64 9.65 -3.29 10.57
CA ILE A 64 10.44 -2.74 9.47
C ILE A 64 10.95 -3.87 8.58
N SER A 65 10.56 -3.83 7.32
CA SER A 65 10.87 -4.85 6.32
C SER A 65 11.55 -4.20 5.11
N PRO A 66 12.65 -4.77 4.59
CA PRO A 66 13.33 -4.21 3.43
C PRO A 66 12.53 -4.42 2.14
N GLN A 67 12.58 -3.44 1.24
CA GLN A 67 12.13 -3.58 -0.14
C GLN A 67 13.22 -4.32 -0.94
N THR A 68 13.25 -5.65 -0.83
CA THR A 68 14.29 -6.49 -1.45
C THR A 68 14.15 -6.50 -2.98
N ALA A 69 14.83 -5.56 -3.64
CA ALA A 69 15.17 -5.49 -5.07
C ALA A 69 14.20 -6.16 -6.07
N SER A 70 13.11 -5.46 -6.36
CA SER A 70 12.91 -4.73 -7.61
C SER A 70 12.11 -3.50 -7.22
N GLN A 71 12.66 -2.30 -7.40
CA GLN A 71 11.78 -1.14 -7.41
C GLN A 71 10.80 -1.37 -8.56
N PRO A 72 9.50 -1.11 -8.36
CA PRO A 72 8.58 -1.17 -9.48
C PRO A 72 9.14 -0.32 -10.63
N PRO A 73 8.84 -0.65 -11.89
CA PRO A 73 9.36 0.09 -13.05
C PRO A 73 8.90 1.56 -13.07
N VAL A 74 8.02 1.96 -12.13
CA VAL A 74 7.51 3.31 -11.91
C VAL A 74 7.85 3.78 -10.48
N TYR A 75 7.93 5.10 -10.31
CA TYR A 75 8.04 5.72 -9.00
C TYR A 75 6.89 5.27 -8.09
N VAL A 76 7.21 4.68 -6.93
CA VAL A 76 6.25 4.12 -5.98
C VAL A 76 5.17 5.15 -5.60
N GLY A 77 5.52 6.43 -5.44
CA GLY A 77 4.55 7.48 -5.12
C GLY A 77 3.52 7.72 -6.22
N GLU A 78 3.89 7.60 -7.51
CA GLU A 78 2.96 7.74 -8.65
C GLU A 78 1.97 6.58 -8.68
N PHE A 79 2.45 5.35 -8.47
CA PHE A 79 1.58 4.17 -8.36
C PHE A 79 0.56 4.32 -7.23
N PHE A 80 1.01 4.71 -6.03
CA PHE A 80 0.12 4.89 -4.89
C PHE A 80 -0.82 6.10 -5.04
N SER A 81 -0.39 7.16 -5.72
CA SER A 81 -1.24 8.30 -6.06
C SER A 81 -2.32 7.92 -7.08
N ALA A 82 -1.98 7.10 -8.07
CA ALA A 82 -2.94 6.54 -9.00
C ALA A 82 -3.93 5.62 -8.28
N LEU A 83 -3.47 4.77 -7.36
CA LEU A 83 -4.38 3.97 -6.53
C LEU A 83 -5.28 4.84 -5.65
N GLN A 84 -4.81 5.95 -5.09
CA GLN A 84 -5.64 6.83 -4.27
C GLN A 84 -6.86 7.41 -5.00
N SER A 85 -6.75 7.64 -6.32
CA SER A 85 -7.86 8.22 -7.08
C SER A 85 -9.02 7.25 -7.28
N ILE A 86 -8.79 5.94 -7.11
CA ILE A 86 -9.75 4.87 -7.41
C ILE A 86 -10.07 4.02 -6.17
N LEU A 87 -9.08 3.79 -5.33
CA LEU A 87 -9.22 3.10 -4.07
C LEU A 87 -9.48 4.17 -3.00
N ALA A 88 -10.51 4.00 -2.16
CA ALA A 88 -10.68 4.81 -0.94
C ALA A 88 -9.58 4.55 0.12
N LEU A 89 -8.35 4.29 -0.34
CA LEU A 89 -7.13 4.34 0.43
C LEU A 89 -6.83 5.80 0.74
N ASP A 90 -6.71 6.16 2.02
CA ASP A 90 -6.10 7.45 2.34
C ASP A 90 -4.59 7.30 2.12
N CYS A 91 -4.14 7.66 0.92
CA CYS A 91 -2.74 7.76 0.58
C CYS A 91 -2.22 9.18 0.83
N TYR A 92 -1.01 9.28 1.37
CA TYR A 92 -0.31 10.56 1.52
C TYR A 92 1.14 10.38 1.08
N ASP A 93 1.50 11.05 0.00
CA ASP A 93 2.88 11.14 -0.48
C ASP A 93 3.56 12.38 0.12
N TYR A 94 4.66 12.16 0.82
CA TYR A 94 5.50 13.20 1.43
C TYR A 94 6.86 13.33 0.72
N GLY A 95 7.00 12.77 -0.49
CA GLY A 95 8.19 12.78 -1.33
C GLY A 95 9.21 11.70 -0.95
N GLU A 96 9.59 11.63 0.32
CA GLU A 96 10.55 10.63 0.84
C GLU A 96 9.87 9.35 1.35
N TRP A 97 8.57 9.46 1.64
CA TRP A 97 7.77 8.37 2.17
C TRP A 97 6.30 8.48 1.75
N VAL A 98 5.66 7.32 1.61
CA VAL A 98 4.24 7.17 1.30
C VAL A 98 3.56 6.51 2.49
N ARG A 99 2.43 7.08 2.91
CA ARG A 99 1.55 6.52 3.93
C ARG A 99 0.26 6.04 3.28
N VAL A 100 -0.16 4.83 3.61
CA VAL A 100 -1.38 4.21 3.08
C VAL A 100 -2.26 3.78 4.24
N ARG A 101 -3.50 4.27 4.29
CA ARG A 101 -4.47 3.92 5.32
C ARG A 101 -5.60 3.05 4.76
N LEU A 102 -5.96 2.03 5.54
CA LEU A 102 -7.16 1.23 5.36
C LEU A 102 -8.04 1.35 6.60
N PRO A 103 -8.93 2.37 6.66
CA PRO A 103 -9.74 2.61 7.84
C PRO A 103 -10.62 1.41 8.24
N LYS A 104 -11.24 0.71 7.27
CA LYS A 104 -12.11 -0.43 7.60
C LYS A 104 -11.33 -1.67 8.02
N HIS A 105 -10.11 -1.88 7.49
CA HIS A 105 -9.21 -2.91 8.03
C HIS A 105 -8.53 -2.48 9.34
N GLY A 106 -8.61 -1.21 9.72
CA GLY A 106 -7.92 -0.70 10.91
C GLY A 106 -6.41 -0.66 10.75
N MET A 107 -5.89 -0.58 9.52
CA MET A 107 -4.46 -0.73 9.22
C MET A 107 -3.85 0.55 8.64
N LEU A 108 -2.54 0.69 8.86
CA LEU A 108 -1.69 1.71 8.27
C LEU A 108 -0.41 1.09 7.74
N GLY A 109 -0.03 1.48 6.54
CA GLY A 109 1.22 1.12 5.91
C GLY A 109 2.11 2.34 5.71
N PHE A 110 3.41 2.15 5.89
CA PHE A 110 4.43 3.14 5.59
C PHE A 110 5.43 2.56 4.60
N LEU A 111 5.81 3.35 3.61
CA LEU A 111 6.86 3.02 2.67
C LEU A 111 7.86 4.16 2.64
N SER A 112 9.13 3.88 2.91
CA SER A 112 10.20 4.84 2.66
C SER A 112 10.79 4.60 1.27
N ILE A 113 10.74 5.64 0.43
CA ILE A 113 11.32 5.61 -0.91
C ILE A 113 12.83 5.79 -0.82
N GLU A 114 13.29 6.70 0.05
CA GLU A 114 14.71 7.00 0.26
C GLU A 114 15.47 5.82 0.86
N HIS A 115 14.90 5.18 1.89
CA HIS A 115 15.58 4.12 2.63
C HIS A 115 15.15 2.70 2.23
N ALA A 116 14.25 2.58 1.25
CA ALA A 116 13.79 1.31 0.68
C ALA A 116 13.31 0.30 1.75
N TYR A 117 12.47 0.74 2.69
CA TYR A 117 11.79 -0.13 3.65
C TYR A 117 10.29 0.11 3.65
N TYR A 118 9.54 -0.83 4.22
CA TYR A 118 8.13 -0.68 4.51
C TYR A 118 7.78 -1.23 5.90
N GLN A 119 6.64 -0.81 6.42
CA GLN A 119 6.09 -1.26 7.68
C GLN A 119 4.56 -1.30 7.57
N VAL A 120 3.92 -2.22 8.28
CA VAL A 120 2.46 -2.27 8.42
C VAL A 120 2.12 -2.36 9.90
N ALA A 121 1.20 -1.54 10.37
CA ALA A 121 0.80 -1.49 11.77
C ALA A 121 -0.71 -1.26 11.88
N ARG A 122 -1.28 -1.57 13.05
CA ARG A 122 -2.67 -1.23 13.34
C ARG A 122 -2.79 0.25 13.62
N LEU A 123 -3.90 0.86 13.21
CA LEU A 123 -4.18 2.28 13.50
C LEU A 123 -4.16 2.59 15.00
N THR A 124 -4.55 1.63 15.84
CA THR A 124 -4.52 1.76 17.30
C THR A 124 -3.10 1.79 17.89
N GLU A 125 -2.09 1.35 17.13
CA GLU A 125 -0.69 1.31 17.57
C GLU A 125 0.02 2.65 17.31
N ILE A 126 -0.67 3.61 16.68
CA ILE A 126 -0.07 4.89 16.25
C ILE A 126 -0.80 6.03 16.96
N PRO A 127 -0.10 6.86 17.76
CA PRO A 127 -0.70 8.03 18.39
C PRO A 127 -1.22 9.01 17.33
N GLU A 128 -2.32 9.71 17.60
CA GLU A 128 -2.88 10.73 16.69
C GLU A 128 -1.85 11.82 16.31
N ASP A 129 -0.97 12.20 17.24
CA ASP A 129 0.13 13.15 17.02
C ASP A 129 1.31 12.55 16.23
N GLY A 130 1.39 11.22 16.19
CA GLY A 130 2.36 10.46 15.40
C GLY A 130 2.03 10.44 13.92
N LEU A 131 0.96 11.10 13.47
CA LEU A 131 0.55 11.19 12.05
C LEU A 131 1.05 12.46 11.34
N SER A 132 1.45 13.49 12.10
CA SER A 132 2.03 14.75 11.59
C SER A 132 3.56 14.79 11.69
N ASP A 133 4.15 14.09 12.66
CA ASP A 133 5.58 14.14 12.98
C ASP A 133 6.33 12.84 12.61
N ILE A 134 5.99 12.25 11.47
CA ILE A 134 6.60 11.00 10.99
C ILE A 134 7.96 11.31 10.35
N SER A 135 8.87 11.72 11.20
CA SER A 135 10.17 11.08 11.23
C SER A 135 9.98 9.66 11.79
N ALA A 136 9.34 8.75 11.04
CA ALA A 136 9.19 7.33 11.42
C ALA A 136 10.54 6.72 11.80
N ALA A 137 11.63 7.19 11.17
CA ALA A 137 12.99 6.86 11.55
C ALA A 137 13.37 7.19 13.02
N LYS A 138 12.76 8.20 13.66
CA LYS A 138 12.96 8.54 15.08
C LYS A 138 12.05 7.75 16.03
N MET A 139 10.84 7.40 15.63
CA MET A 139 9.97 6.55 16.47
C MET A 139 10.50 5.11 16.55
N LEU A 140 11.14 4.62 15.49
CA LEU A 140 11.71 3.27 15.43
C LEU A 140 13.07 3.13 16.16
N ASN A 141 13.72 4.24 16.51
CA ASN A 141 15.02 4.25 17.21
C ASN A 141 14.91 4.42 18.74
N ARG A 142 13.70 4.42 19.31
CA ARG A 142 13.48 4.57 20.77
C ARG A 142 13.13 3.26 21.51
N SER A 143 13.19 2.13 20.82
CA SER A 143 12.94 0.80 21.42
C SER A 143 14.20 -0.07 21.48
N SER A 144 15.39 0.53 21.45
CA SER A 144 16.68 -0.15 21.71
C SER A 144 17.32 0.38 22.98
#